data_AF-A0A9E6W9K1-F1
#
_entry.id   AF-A0A9E6W9K1-F1
#
_cell.length_a   1.000
_cell.length_b   1.000
_cell.length_c   1.000
_cell.angle_alpha   90.00
_cell.angle_beta   90.00
_cell.angle_gamma   90.00
#
_symmetry.space_group_name_H-M   'P 1'
#
loop_
_entity.id
_entity.type
_entity.pdbx_description
1 polymer ?
#
loop_
_entity_poly.entity_id
_entity_poly.type
_entity_poly.pdbx_seq_one_letter_code
_entity_poly.pdbx_strand_id
1 'polypeptide(L)'
;MRKFVLFLSVALLFATVTFAQKKKEDKEEEKEFISSSLVNGLKFRNIGPAWASGRIADFAVNPANPKEYYVAVASGHVWKTTNNGTTWSPVFDNYGAYSIADVEMDPNNSNVIWIGTGENNHQRALGYGDGVYKSVDGGKSFKNMGLKESRQIGGIVIDPRNSDIVFVAAEGSAWGPGGERGLYKTADGG
;
A
#
# COMPACT_ATOMS: atom_id res chain seq x y z
N MET A 1 37.70 -15.65 69.03
CA MET A 1 37.11 -14.30 69.18
C MET A 1 37.25 -13.38 67.97
N ARG A 2 38.02 -13.71 66.92
CA ARG A 2 38.17 -12.83 65.73
C ARG A 2 37.15 -13.08 64.59
N LYS A 3 36.46 -14.24 64.61
CA LYS A 3 35.41 -14.59 63.61
C LYS A 3 33.99 -14.13 64.00
N PHE A 4 33.77 -13.78 65.27
CA PHE A 4 32.45 -13.36 65.77
C PHE A 4 32.21 -11.85 65.55
N VAL A 5 33.26 -11.04 65.61
CA VAL A 5 33.18 -9.58 65.35
C VAL A 5 32.96 -9.27 63.86
N LEU A 6 33.44 -10.13 62.95
CA LEU A 6 33.22 -9.99 61.51
C LEU A 6 31.78 -10.29 61.08
N PHE A 7 31.07 -11.17 61.80
CA PHE A 7 29.68 -11.49 61.51
C PHE A 7 28.72 -10.38 61.94
N LEU A 8 29.02 -9.69 63.06
CA LEU A 8 28.18 -8.60 63.55
C LEU A 8 28.31 -7.32 62.71
N SER A 9 29.44 -7.12 62.03
CA SER A 9 29.67 -5.97 61.14
C SER A 9 29.05 -6.15 59.75
N VAL A 10 28.90 -7.39 59.26
CA VAL A 10 28.15 -7.67 58.02
C VAL A 10 26.64 -7.61 58.24
N ALA A 11 26.15 -7.98 59.43
CA ALA A 11 24.73 -7.90 59.76
C ALA A 11 24.20 -6.45 59.87
N LEU A 12 25.03 -5.48 60.29
CA LEU A 12 24.63 -4.07 60.33
C LEU A 12 24.64 -3.38 58.96
N LEU A 13 25.35 -3.93 57.96
CA LEU A 13 25.37 -3.38 56.59
C LEU A 13 24.15 -3.80 55.75
N PHE A 14 23.40 -4.82 56.18
CA PHE A 14 22.14 -5.22 55.52
C PHE A 14 20.89 -4.49 56.04
N ALA A 15 21.00 -3.70 57.11
CA ALA A 15 19.87 -2.97 57.71
C ALA A 15 19.58 -1.60 57.07
N THR A 16 20.29 -1.22 56.01
CA THR A 16 20.07 0.04 55.27
C THR A 16 19.67 -0.20 53.82
N VAL A 17 18.91 -1.26 53.53
CA VAL A 17 18.06 -1.25 52.34
C VAL A 17 16.86 -0.38 52.68
N THR A 18 17.07 0.94 52.53
CA THR A 18 15.98 1.91 52.50
C THR A 18 14.97 1.42 51.46
N PHE A 19 13.78 1.06 51.92
CA PHE A 19 12.60 0.95 51.09
C PHE A 19 12.35 2.34 50.48
N ALA A 20 13.02 2.64 49.37
CA ALA A 20 12.60 3.67 48.46
C ALA A 20 11.29 3.17 47.85
N GLN A 21 10.17 3.43 48.53
CA GLN A 21 8.85 3.35 47.92
C GLN A 21 8.91 4.26 46.70
N LYS A 22 9.05 3.64 45.53
CA LYS A 22 8.84 4.29 44.24
C LYS A 22 7.42 4.83 44.33
N LYS A 23 7.29 6.13 44.58
CA LYS A 23 6.00 6.83 44.59
C LYS A 23 5.38 6.47 43.24
N LYS A 24 4.33 5.65 43.27
CA LYS A 24 3.47 5.45 42.11
C LYS A 24 2.92 6.84 41.87
N GLU A 25 3.50 7.55 40.91
CA GLU A 25 2.76 8.58 40.23
C GLU A 25 1.59 7.83 39.61
N ASP A 26 0.45 7.88 40.29
CA ASP A 26 -0.83 7.63 39.66
C ASP A 26 -0.90 8.68 38.56
N LYS A 27 -0.43 8.30 37.37
CA LYS A 27 -0.77 9.01 36.15
C LYS A 27 -2.28 8.94 36.12
N GLU A 28 -2.94 10.01 36.52
CA GLU A 28 -4.34 10.23 36.17
C GLU A 28 -4.40 9.97 34.67
N GLU A 29 -5.06 8.87 34.29
CA GLU A 29 -5.39 8.63 32.89
C GLU A 29 -6.16 9.87 32.45
N GLU A 30 -5.52 10.73 31.67
CA GLU A 30 -6.20 11.77 30.94
C GLU A 30 -7.33 11.06 30.19
N LYS A 31 -8.56 11.21 30.70
CA LYS A 31 -9.73 10.70 30.00
C LYS A 31 -9.74 11.41 28.67
N GLU A 32 -9.31 10.70 27.62
CA GLU A 32 -9.40 11.19 26.27
C GLU A 32 -10.86 11.59 26.04
N PHE A 33 -11.08 12.90 25.90
CA PHE A 33 -12.40 13.48 25.71
C PHE A 33 -13.10 12.88 24.48
N ILE A 34 -12.32 12.37 23.52
CA ILE A 34 -12.77 11.62 22.36
C ILE A 34 -12.16 10.22 22.38
N SER A 35 -12.94 9.22 22.78
CA SER A 35 -12.57 7.80 22.70
C SER A 35 -12.92 7.20 21.33
N SER A 36 -12.22 6.15 20.90
CA SER A 36 -12.55 5.41 19.67
C SER A 36 -14.00 4.92 19.62
N SER A 37 -14.59 4.59 20.79
CA SER A 37 -16.00 4.20 20.90
C SER A 37 -16.98 5.32 20.51
N LEU A 38 -16.63 6.59 20.73
CA LEU A 38 -17.47 7.74 20.37
C LEU A 38 -17.52 7.97 18.86
N VAL A 39 -16.45 7.64 18.14
CA VAL A 39 -16.30 7.93 16.70
C VAL A 39 -16.43 6.71 15.79
N ASN A 40 -16.48 5.49 16.34
CA ASN A 40 -16.55 4.24 15.57
C ASN A 40 -17.76 4.14 14.63
N GLY A 41 -18.83 4.89 14.88
CA GLY A 41 -20.02 4.95 14.00
C GLY A 41 -19.88 5.89 12.81
N LEU A 42 -18.85 6.75 12.79
CA LEU A 42 -18.63 7.70 11.70
C LEU A 42 -18.11 6.97 10.46
N LYS A 43 -18.71 7.28 9.31
CA LYS A 43 -18.27 6.76 8.01
C LYS A 43 -17.78 7.91 7.15
N PHE A 44 -16.60 7.73 6.56
CA PHE A 44 -16.18 8.60 5.47
C PHE A 44 -17.16 8.45 4.31
N ARG A 45 -17.55 9.58 3.72
CA ARG A 45 -18.33 9.62 2.49
C ARG A 45 -17.66 10.57 1.52
N ASN A 46 -17.64 10.19 0.26
CA ASN A 46 -17.23 11.08 -0.80
C ASN A 46 -18.28 12.20 -0.95
N ILE A 47 -17.83 13.46 -0.99
CA ILE A 47 -18.69 14.64 -1.22
C ILE A 47 -18.63 15.13 -2.68
N GLY A 48 -17.93 14.39 -3.54
CA GLY A 48 -17.71 14.68 -4.94
C GLY A 48 -16.64 15.75 -5.17
N PRO A 49 -15.88 15.69 -6.27
CA PRO A 49 -15.32 16.90 -6.86
C PRO A 49 -16.44 17.64 -7.62
N ALA A 50 -16.57 18.96 -7.40
CA ALA A 50 -17.56 19.77 -8.09
C ALA A 50 -17.20 20.09 -9.56
N TRP A 51 -15.91 19.96 -9.95
CA TRP A 51 -15.47 20.33 -11.31
C TRP A 51 -14.13 19.73 -11.78
N ALA A 52 -13.20 19.37 -10.89
CA ALA A 52 -11.87 18.92 -11.30
C ALA A 52 -11.75 17.39 -11.28
N SER A 53 -11.45 16.79 -12.44
CA SER A 53 -10.87 15.46 -12.50
C SER A 53 -9.37 15.54 -12.22
N GLY A 54 -8.83 14.53 -11.54
CA GLY A 54 -7.40 14.37 -11.35
C GLY A 54 -6.70 13.90 -12.62
N ARG A 55 -5.39 13.63 -12.50
CA ARG A 55 -4.61 13.04 -13.60
C ARG A 55 -4.91 11.54 -13.68
N ILE A 56 -5.47 11.13 -14.82
CA ILE A 56 -5.65 9.73 -15.19
C ILE A 56 -4.40 9.30 -15.94
N ALA A 57 -3.74 8.25 -15.46
CA ALA A 57 -2.56 7.70 -16.11
C ALA A 57 -2.96 6.72 -17.22
N ASP A 58 -3.93 5.85 -16.92
CA ASP A 58 -4.32 4.76 -17.81
C ASP A 58 -5.74 4.23 -17.50
N PHE A 59 -6.29 3.41 -18.39
CA PHE A 59 -7.57 2.73 -18.21
C PHE A 59 -7.64 1.38 -18.97
N ALA A 60 -8.26 0.38 -18.35
CA ALA A 60 -8.48 -0.93 -18.96
C ALA A 60 -9.99 -1.23 -19.11
N VAL A 61 -10.42 -1.51 -20.34
CA VAL A 61 -11.84 -1.75 -20.67
C VAL A 61 -12.10 -3.23 -20.86
N ASN A 62 -13.18 -3.73 -20.25
CA ASN A 62 -13.63 -5.10 -20.48
C ASN A 62 -14.10 -5.28 -21.93
N PRO A 63 -13.45 -6.13 -22.74
CA PRO A 63 -13.80 -6.31 -24.15
C PRO A 63 -15.17 -6.96 -24.35
N ALA A 64 -15.64 -7.75 -23.39
CA ALA A 64 -16.96 -8.37 -23.42
C ALA A 64 -18.07 -7.46 -22.88
N ASN A 65 -17.72 -6.45 -22.09
CA ASN A 65 -18.67 -5.50 -21.50
C ASN A 65 -18.05 -4.10 -21.34
N PRO A 66 -18.16 -3.22 -22.34
CA PRO A 66 -17.55 -1.89 -22.30
C PRO A 66 -18.06 -0.96 -21.19
N LYS A 67 -19.14 -1.33 -20.47
CA LYS A 67 -19.63 -0.59 -19.30
C LYS A 67 -18.78 -0.85 -18.05
N GLU A 68 -17.96 -1.89 -18.08
CA GLU A 68 -17.03 -2.25 -17.02
C GLU A 68 -15.59 -1.90 -17.43
N TYR A 69 -14.95 -1.03 -16.64
CA TYR A 69 -13.57 -0.65 -16.86
C TYR A 69 -12.91 -0.14 -15.59
N TYR A 70 -11.58 -0.14 -15.61
CA TYR A 70 -10.72 0.30 -14.52
C TYR A 70 -9.99 1.57 -14.94
N VAL A 71 -9.68 2.42 -13.97
CA VAL A 71 -8.97 3.66 -14.19
C VAL A 71 -7.82 3.75 -13.18
N ALA A 72 -6.60 3.91 -13.70
CA ALA A 72 -5.40 4.18 -12.95
C ALA A 72 -5.25 5.69 -12.74
N VAL A 73 -5.19 6.11 -11.48
CA VAL A 73 -5.06 7.53 -11.12
C VAL A 73 -3.64 7.79 -10.64
N ALA A 74 -3.00 8.82 -11.19
CA ALA A 74 -1.62 9.17 -10.85
C ALA A 74 -1.42 9.44 -9.35
N SER A 75 -2.47 9.85 -8.64
CA SER A 75 -2.48 10.11 -7.20
C SER A 75 -3.87 9.83 -6.61
N GLY A 76 -4.31 8.57 -6.68
CA GLY A 76 -5.65 8.22 -6.23
C GLY A 76 -6.03 6.76 -6.38
N HIS A 77 -5.07 5.83 -6.38
CA HIS A 77 -5.28 4.39 -6.52
C HIS A 77 -5.97 4.00 -7.85
N VAL A 78 -6.61 2.82 -7.86
CA VAL A 78 -7.38 2.29 -8.99
C VAL A 78 -8.86 2.30 -8.65
N TRP A 79 -9.66 2.74 -9.62
CA TRP A 79 -11.12 2.78 -9.53
C TRP A 79 -11.73 1.88 -10.59
N LYS A 80 -12.83 1.23 -10.23
CA LYS A 80 -13.62 0.39 -11.13
C LYS A 80 -15.02 0.98 -11.30
N THR A 81 -15.55 0.92 -12.52
CA THR A 81 -16.97 1.12 -12.79
C THR A 81 -17.56 -0.11 -13.46
N THR A 82 -18.87 -0.31 -13.33
CA THR A 82 -19.65 -1.35 -14.02
C THR A 82 -20.87 -0.78 -14.73
N ASN A 83 -21.04 0.54 -14.68
CA ASN A 83 -22.19 1.27 -15.21
C ASN A 83 -21.77 2.51 -15.99
N ASN A 84 -20.73 2.34 -16.82
CA ASN A 84 -20.26 3.35 -17.77
C ASN A 84 -19.86 4.68 -17.11
N GLY A 85 -19.20 4.59 -15.95
CA GLY A 85 -18.69 5.75 -15.22
C GLY A 85 -19.73 6.53 -14.41
N THR A 86 -20.97 6.03 -14.29
CA THR A 86 -22.01 6.65 -13.46
C THR A 86 -21.64 6.59 -11.97
N THR A 87 -21.13 5.44 -11.53
CA THR A 87 -20.58 5.25 -10.18
C THR A 87 -19.26 4.52 -10.23
N TRP A 88 -18.45 4.75 -9.21
CA TRP A 88 -17.10 4.20 -9.09
C TRP A 88 -16.90 3.53 -7.74
N SER A 89 -16.15 2.44 -7.73
CA SER A 89 -15.70 1.75 -6.52
C SER A 89 -14.17 1.76 -6.48
N PRO A 90 -13.55 2.16 -5.36
CA PRO A 90 -12.13 1.98 -5.20
C PRO A 90 -11.82 0.48 -5.07
N VAL A 91 -10.80 0.01 -5.78
CA VAL A 91 -10.40 -1.40 -5.75
C VAL A 91 -9.00 -1.62 -5.19
N PHE A 92 -8.25 -0.53 -4.96
CA PHE A 92 -6.83 -0.62 -4.57
C PHE A 92 -6.46 0.17 -3.30
N ASP A 93 -7.45 0.63 -2.51
CA ASP A 93 -7.23 1.46 -1.31
C ASP A 93 -6.49 0.74 -0.15
N ASN A 94 -6.41 -0.59 -0.19
CA ASN A 94 -5.79 -1.40 0.88
C ASN A 94 -4.38 -1.90 0.54
N TYR A 95 -3.74 -1.32 -0.48
CA TYR A 95 -2.40 -1.71 -0.94
C TYR A 95 -1.40 -0.55 -0.79
N GLY A 96 -0.11 -0.81 -1.04
CA GLY A 96 0.96 0.07 -0.55
C GLY A 96 1.19 1.35 -1.35
N ALA A 97 0.86 1.38 -2.65
CA ALA A 97 1.03 2.55 -3.48
C ALA A 97 -0.30 3.28 -3.79
N TYR A 98 -0.29 4.61 -3.60
CA TYR A 98 -1.40 5.48 -3.99
C TYR A 98 -1.29 6.01 -5.42
N SER A 99 -0.09 5.97 -5.99
CA SER A 99 0.22 6.44 -7.33
C SER A 99 0.26 5.27 -8.29
N ILE A 100 -0.54 5.32 -9.35
CA ILE A 100 -0.67 4.24 -10.34
C ILE A 100 -0.31 4.78 -11.71
N ALA A 101 0.54 4.06 -12.44
CA ALA A 101 0.91 4.38 -13.82
C ALA A 101 0.08 3.61 -14.84
N ASP A 102 -0.25 2.36 -14.53
CA ASP A 102 -0.65 1.41 -15.53
C ASP A 102 -1.69 0.44 -14.97
N VAL A 103 -2.72 0.15 -15.75
CA VAL A 103 -3.70 -0.89 -15.45
C VAL A 103 -3.99 -1.66 -16.72
N GLU A 104 -3.62 -2.94 -16.74
CA GLU A 104 -3.79 -3.78 -17.91
C GLU A 104 -4.75 -4.93 -17.62
N MET A 105 -5.69 -5.17 -18.52
CA MET A 105 -6.64 -6.28 -18.41
C MET A 105 -6.25 -7.39 -19.37
N ASP A 106 -6.25 -8.63 -18.89
CA ASP A 106 -5.99 -9.79 -19.72
C ASP A 106 -7.07 -9.93 -20.81
N PRO A 107 -6.69 -9.91 -22.10
CA PRO A 107 -7.63 -10.01 -23.21
C PRO A 107 -8.37 -11.36 -23.27
N ASN A 108 -7.82 -12.41 -22.64
CA ASN A 108 -8.43 -13.74 -22.59
C ASN A 108 -9.22 -13.99 -21.30
N ASN A 109 -9.07 -13.16 -20.28
CA ASN A 109 -9.79 -13.29 -19.01
C ASN A 109 -9.94 -11.94 -18.28
N SER A 110 -11.09 -11.30 -18.45
CA SER A 110 -11.37 -9.98 -17.84
C SER A 110 -11.38 -9.94 -16.30
N ASN A 111 -11.22 -11.09 -15.60
CA ASN A 111 -10.99 -11.12 -14.16
C ASN A 111 -9.52 -10.91 -13.76
N VAL A 112 -8.59 -11.11 -14.71
CA VAL A 112 -7.17 -10.93 -14.48
C VAL A 112 -6.79 -9.48 -14.80
N ILE A 113 -6.36 -8.76 -13.78
CA ILE A 113 -5.99 -7.35 -13.86
C ILE A 113 -4.57 -7.21 -13.32
N TRP A 114 -3.72 -6.55 -14.09
CA TRP A 114 -2.38 -6.16 -13.69
C TRP A 114 -2.33 -4.67 -13.39
N ILE A 115 -1.58 -4.28 -12.36
CA ILE A 115 -1.40 -2.89 -11.95
C ILE A 115 0.09 -2.60 -11.86
N GLY A 116 0.53 -1.57 -12.59
CA GLY A 116 1.85 -0.97 -12.45
C GLY A 116 1.77 0.23 -11.52
N THR A 117 2.45 0.17 -10.38
CA THR A 117 2.46 1.27 -9.41
C THR A 117 3.57 2.28 -9.69
N GLY A 118 3.35 3.51 -9.22
CA GLY A 118 4.24 4.65 -9.39
C GLY A 118 4.09 5.30 -10.74
N GLU A 119 3.77 6.59 -10.76
CA GLU A 119 3.49 7.35 -11.97
C GLU A 119 4.69 7.36 -12.94
N ASN A 120 4.42 7.07 -14.22
CA ASN A 120 5.38 7.05 -15.34
C ASN A 120 5.41 8.37 -16.14
N ASN A 121 4.50 9.29 -15.83
CA ASN A 121 4.53 10.65 -16.36
C ASN A 121 5.44 11.53 -15.49
N HIS A 122 6.74 11.52 -15.80
CA HIS A 122 7.79 12.21 -15.06
C HIS A 122 7.64 13.74 -15.02
N GLN A 123 6.77 14.22 -14.13
CA GLN A 123 6.53 15.63 -13.84
C GLN A 123 7.15 16.04 -12.49
N ARG A 124 7.01 17.31 -12.12
CA ARG A 124 7.58 17.88 -10.88
C ARG A 124 7.05 17.23 -9.60
N ALA A 125 5.80 16.76 -9.60
CA ALA A 125 5.20 16.02 -8.49
C ALA A 125 4.93 14.60 -8.98
N LEU A 126 5.69 13.64 -8.43
CA LEU A 126 5.70 12.25 -8.86
C LEU A 126 5.53 11.34 -7.64
N GLY A 127 4.46 10.57 -7.61
CA GLY A 127 4.29 9.51 -6.62
C GLY A 127 5.12 8.30 -6.98
N TYR A 128 5.82 7.71 -6.00
CA TYR A 128 6.47 6.41 -6.20
C TYR A 128 5.49 5.28 -5.90
N GLY A 129 5.72 4.16 -6.57
CA GLY A 129 5.06 2.89 -6.35
C GLY A 129 5.92 1.90 -5.58
N ASP A 130 5.37 0.71 -5.39
CA ASP A 130 5.95 -0.43 -4.70
C ASP A 130 5.83 -1.73 -5.52
N GLY A 131 5.84 -1.59 -6.86
CA GLY A 131 5.99 -2.65 -7.83
C GLY A 131 4.74 -3.00 -8.62
N VAL A 132 4.62 -4.27 -8.99
CA VAL A 132 3.53 -4.77 -9.83
C VAL A 132 2.56 -5.59 -9.00
N TYR A 133 1.27 -5.43 -9.27
CA TYR A 133 0.21 -6.20 -8.63
C TYR A 133 -0.62 -6.96 -9.66
N LYS A 134 -1.15 -8.12 -9.24
CA LYS A 134 -2.06 -8.94 -10.02
C LYS A 134 -3.30 -9.27 -9.22
N SER A 135 -4.46 -9.10 -9.84
CA SER A 135 -5.73 -9.68 -9.40
C SER A 135 -6.12 -10.83 -10.32
N VAL A 136 -6.84 -11.80 -9.78
CA VAL A 136 -7.46 -12.91 -10.54
C VAL A 136 -8.98 -12.99 -10.30
N ASP A 137 -9.53 -12.01 -9.59
CA ASP A 137 -10.92 -11.99 -9.11
C ASP A 137 -11.66 -10.69 -9.49
N GLY A 138 -11.19 -10.00 -10.53
CA GLY A 138 -11.80 -8.77 -11.04
C GLY A 138 -11.60 -7.57 -10.12
N GLY A 139 -10.43 -7.50 -9.47
CA GLY A 139 -10.02 -6.41 -8.59
C GLY A 139 -10.62 -6.46 -7.18
N LYS A 140 -11.10 -7.61 -6.70
CA LYS A 140 -11.54 -7.75 -5.30
C LYS A 140 -10.34 -7.93 -4.37
N SER A 141 -9.30 -8.59 -4.87
CA SER A 141 -8.02 -8.72 -4.19
C SER A 141 -6.85 -8.67 -5.17
N PHE A 142 -5.70 -8.19 -4.69
CA PHE A 142 -4.45 -8.11 -5.42
C PHE A 142 -3.30 -8.75 -4.64
N LYS A 143 -2.38 -9.36 -5.38
CA LYS A 143 -1.10 -9.89 -4.89
C LYS A 143 0.03 -9.07 -5.50
N ASN A 144 1.00 -8.65 -4.69
CA ASN A 144 2.22 -8.03 -5.19
C ASN A 144 3.11 -9.11 -5.84
N MET A 145 3.51 -8.86 -7.08
CA MET A 145 4.24 -9.77 -7.96
C MET A 145 5.74 -9.44 -8.06
N GLY A 146 6.24 -8.48 -7.27
CA GLY A 146 7.63 -8.05 -7.27
C GLY A 146 7.82 -6.68 -7.91
N LEU A 147 9.07 -6.38 -8.32
CA LEU A 147 9.49 -5.07 -8.81
C LEU A 147 9.32 -3.94 -7.77
N LYS A 148 9.40 -4.28 -6.49
CA LYS A 148 9.10 -3.39 -5.35
C LYS A 148 10.01 -2.17 -5.29
N GLU A 149 11.24 -2.31 -5.77
CA GLU A 149 12.24 -1.25 -5.78
C GLU A 149 12.30 -0.52 -7.12
N SER A 150 11.41 -0.86 -8.08
CA SER A 150 11.34 -0.14 -9.35
C SER A 150 10.82 1.28 -9.17
N ARG A 151 9.94 1.53 -8.19
CA ARG A 151 9.29 2.83 -7.91
C ARG A 151 8.41 3.38 -9.03
N GLN A 152 8.70 3.10 -10.30
CA GLN A 152 7.93 3.51 -11.47
C GLN A 152 7.82 2.31 -12.42
N ILE A 153 6.60 1.83 -12.59
CA ILE A 153 6.29 0.88 -13.66
C ILE A 153 5.85 1.68 -14.87
N GLY A 154 6.65 1.62 -15.95
CA GLY A 154 6.41 2.36 -17.18
C GLY A 154 5.27 1.82 -18.02
N GLY A 155 5.00 0.52 -17.89
CA GLY A 155 3.87 -0.14 -18.53
C GLY A 155 3.92 -1.65 -18.41
N ILE A 156 2.76 -2.28 -18.56
CA ILE A 156 2.57 -3.73 -18.56
C ILE A 156 1.87 -4.10 -19.87
N VAL A 157 2.33 -5.17 -20.51
CA VAL A 157 1.66 -5.72 -21.69
C VAL A 157 1.52 -7.23 -21.57
N ILE A 158 0.33 -7.74 -21.89
CA ILE A 158 -0.01 -9.16 -21.83
C ILE A 158 0.00 -9.71 -23.25
N ASP A 159 0.63 -10.86 -23.49
CA ASP A 159 0.57 -11.50 -24.81
C ASP A 159 -0.87 -11.99 -25.06
N PRO A 160 -1.57 -11.47 -26.09
CA PRO A 160 -2.96 -11.85 -26.33
C PRO A 160 -3.13 -13.32 -26.72
N ARG A 161 -2.05 -14.01 -27.09
CA ARG A 161 -2.07 -15.43 -27.46
C ARG A 161 -1.81 -16.35 -26.27
N ASN A 162 -1.24 -15.82 -25.18
CA ASN A 162 -0.90 -16.58 -23.99
C ASN A 162 -0.80 -15.66 -22.76
N SER A 163 -1.82 -15.72 -21.91
CA SER A 163 -1.93 -14.90 -20.69
C SER A 163 -0.86 -15.18 -19.62
N ASP A 164 -0.09 -16.28 -19.76
CA ASP A 164 1.05 -16.55 -18.87
C ASP A 164 2.28 -15.69 -19.22
N ILE A 165 2.29 -15.12 -20.42
CA ILE A 165 3.37 -14.26 -20.90
C ILE A 165 2.99 -12.80 -20.68
N VAL A 166 3.67 -12.16 -19.74
CA VAL A 166 3.49 -10.74 -19.43
C VAL A 166 4.85 -10.07 -19.43
N PHE A 167 4.93 -8.89 -20.03
CA PHE A 167 6.11 -8.04 -20.03
C PHE A 167 5.86 -6.80 -19.19
N VAL A 168 6.89 -6.37 -18.47
CA VAL A 168 6.84 -5.16 -17.63
C VAL A 168 8.04 -4.27 -17.97
N ALA A 169 7.76 -3.02 -18.33
CA ALA A 169 8.77 -1.98 -18.40
C ALA A 169 8.95 -1.37 -17.00
N ALA A 170 10.07 -1.68 -16.36
CA ALA A 170 10.44 -1.16 -15.05
C ALA A 170 11.38 0.04 -15.25
N GLU A 171 10.93 1.25 -14.91
CA GLU A 171 11.70 2.46 -15.19
C GLU A 171 12.78 2.72 -14.13
N GLY A 172 12.56 2.28 -12.90
CA GLY A 172 13.40 2.64 -11.76
C GLY A 172 13.08 4.04 -11.23
N SER A 173 13.82 4.45 -10.20
CA SER A 173 13.69 5.80 -9.62
C SER A 173 13.81 6.88 -10.69
N ALA A 174 12.80 7.73 -10.86
CA ALA A 174 12.90 8.91 -11.72
C ALA A 174 14.05 9.86 -11.29
N TRP A 175 14.42 9.82 -10.00
CA TRP A 175 15.45 10.66 -9.40
C TRP A 175 16.64 9.81 -8.94
N GLY A 176 17.64 9.69 -9.81
CA GLY A 176 18.92 9.06 -9.49
C GLY A 176 19.03 7.57 -9.86
N PRO A 177 20.25 7.01 -9.77
CA PRO A 177 20.52 5.63 -10.16
C PRO A 177 19.88 4.61 -9.19
N GLY A 178 19.80 3.35 -9.62
CA GLY A 178 19.33 2.23 -8.81
C GLY A 178 17.85 1.87 -9.03
N GLY A 179 17.38 0.91 -8.21
CA GLY A 179 16.08 0.26 -8.34
C GLY A 179 16.09 -0.88 -9.36
N GLU A 180 14.95 -1.57 -9.48
CA GLU A 180 14.70 -2.55 -10.54
C GLU A 180 14.38 -1.80 -11.84
N ARG A 181 15.24 -1.97 -12.86
CA ARG A 181 15.19 -1.25 -14.14
C ARG A 181 15.32 -2.19 -15.33
N GLY A 182 14.59 -1.90 -16.40
CA GLY A 182 14.67 -2.59 -17.68
C GLY A 182 13.37 -3.29 -18.06
N LEU A 183 13.47 -4.24 -18.98
CA LEU A 183 12.34 -5.03 -19.45
C LEU A 183 12.33 -6.39 -18.75
N TYR A 184 11.26 -6.67 -18.03
CA TYR A 184 11.03 -7.93 -17.34
C TYR A 184 9.98 -8.74 -18.08
N LYS A 185 10.03 -10.06 -17.91
CA LYS A 185 9.08 -11.01 -18.49
C LYS A 185 8.76 -12.09 -17.46
N THR A 186 7.49 -12.43 -17.33
CA THR A 186 7.05 -13.72 -16.81
C THR A 186 6.57 -14.62 -17.96
N ALA A 187 6.64 -15.94 -17.75
CA ALA A 187 6.12 -16.96 -18.66
C ALA A 187 5.27 -18.02 -17.94
N ASP A 188 4.85 -17.75 -16.70
CA ASP A 188 4.04 -18.63 -15.85
C ASP A 188 2.84 -17.87 -15.22
N GLY A 189 2.51 -16.70 -15.77
CA GLY A 189 1.47 -15.83 -15.23
C GLY A 189 1.90 -15.04 -13.99
N GLY A 190 3.17 -15.10 -13.60
CA GLY A 190 3.76 -14.29 -12.53
C GLY A 190 3.90 -15.03 -11.20
#